data_AF-A0A2E8E169-F1
#
_entry.id   AF-A0A2E8E169-F1
#
_cell.length_a   1.000
_cell.length_b   1.000
_cell.length_c   1.000
_cell.angle_alpha   90.00
_cell.angle_beta   90.00
_cell.angle_gamma   90.00
#
_symmetry.space_group_name_H-M   'P 1'
#
loop_
_entity.id
_entity.type
_entity.pdbx_description
1 polymer ?
#
loop_
_entity_poly.entity_id
_entity_poly.type
_entity_poly.pdbx_seq_one_letter_code
_entity_poly.pdbx_strand_id
1 'polypeptide(L)'
;MNQYFNEESVSRIAETVRIVENTPNDIPLLDNSVLQTSTLRLARIPPSSSSGGGQPISVENQVLRIDDCEIWVYNDAGNEESPEYIRPAPGEEPGEGVLLAGPVYFLYPPEKNTWFPICSMGGKSFAIQSRVFPVKLLQTGGDPGDHLNQCSFTYDVYTCAWGAGNTPALGSLLSSGVDPTSVGAPGGCITRTEIGSYIAADFGVACIAGNSNFKPFILSCNEIIEVAACDAATPSAIRWGGIYSASKTYDLNTLVQDGNYQMVSKTSTQERPAPQPIGEPTTKMGTEPTWANVSGAGLEIITGQRYTWASGGMVSKVKAYVPLTSGVQYEVWIVEDPTGTPILNQLVSRFTADSTGWKEFPFVKLFSSGTVFDVLLVVTSTGQSTSLTASWNYQSANTDPAANYSHHTLNGTTLKFNHTDNGSSDRETALEAMRTGDTITIGSTIWTIVKTTAGASVHTYEILPQYQHATKGVGSFVFKAITSGTIQYITKSGHYSGDSEVQGLLSTTGFSNVSTSNDGFGVDIEYQPMSVSADWELLSFNGDSLEAV
;
A
#
# COMPACT_ATOMS: atom_id res chain seq x y z
N MET A 1 9.66 3.39 43.66
CA MET A 1 10.63 2.32 43.34
C MET A 1 11.47 2.88 42.20
N ASN A 2 12.67 3.36 42.52
CA ASN A 2 13.61 4.05 41.62
C ASN A 2 14.49 3.04 40.87
N GLN A 3 14.87 3.36 39.62
CA GLN A 3 16.18 3.18 38.95
C GLN A 3 15.95 3.03 37.42
N TYR A 4 16.29 4.02 36.59
CA TYR A 4 17.60 4.27 35.96
C TYR A 4 18.10 3.09 35.10
N PHE A 5 18.11 3.28 33.78
CA PHE A 5 19.15 2.77 32.88
C PHE A 5 19.41 3.80 31.76
N ASN A 6 20.67 3.85 31.35
CA ASN A 6 21.38 4.98 30.78
C ASN A 6 22.00 4.59 29.43
N GLU A 7 22.18 5.57 28.57
CA GLU A 7 22.91 5.53 27.29
C GLU A 7 24.42 5.28 27.50
N GLU A 8 25.06 4.55 26.56
CA GLU A 8 26.27 4.94 25.80
C GLU A 8 27.06 3.74 25.24
N SER A 9 27.77 4.00 24.13
CA SER A 9 28.78 3.21 23.37
C SER A 9 28.22 2.62 22.06
N VAL A 10 28.73 2.90 20.85
CA VAL A 10 30.13 3.05 20.39
C VAL A 10 30.20 3.95 19.15
N SER A 11 31.22 4.82 19.12
CA SER A 11 31.67 5.59 17.95
C SER A 11 32.99 5.03 17.39
N ARG A 12 33.32 5.43 16.14
CA ARG A 12 34.60 5.36 15.38
C ARG A 12 34.65 4.32 14.26
N ILE A 13 34.66 4.80 13.00
CA ILE A 13 35.84 4.75 12.10
C ILE A 13 35.79 5.98 11.19
N ALA A 14 36.87 6.77 11.16
CA ALA A 14 37.16 7.79 10.16
C ALA A 14 38.64 7.69 9.76
N GLU A 15 38.93 8.12 8.52
CA GLU A 15 40.23 8.33 7.84
C GLU A 15 40.90 7.05 7.28
N THR A 16 41.28 6.97 6.00
CA THR A 16 42.20 7.90 5.32
C THR A 16 42.17 7.66 3.79
N VAL A 17 42.03 8.70 2.97
CA VAL A 17 42.45 8.67 1.55
C VAL A 17 43.49 9.77 1.36
N ARG A 18 44.72 9.37 1.03
CA ARG A 18 45.81 10.26 0.66
C ARG A 18 45.68 10.64 -0.82
N ILE A 19 45.65 11.93 -1.09
CA ILE A 19 45.92 12.50 -2.41
C ILE A 19 47.43 12.41 -2.65
N VAL A 20 47.83 11.81 -3.76
CA VAL A 20 49.19 11.93 -4.30
C VAL A 20 49.07 12.71 -5.61
N GLU A 21 49.53 13.95 -5.58
CA GLU A 21 49.83 14.73 -6.79
C GLU A 21 51.17 14.25 -7.36
N ASN A 22 51.24 14.04 -8.68
CA ASN A 22 52.43 14.30 -9.48
C ASN A 22 52.02 14.57 -10.95
N THR A 23 52.78 15.48 -11.56
CA THR A 23 52.51 16.25 -12.78
C THR A 23 53.08 15.56 -14.06
N PRO A 24 53.17 16.23 -15.23
CA PRO A 24 52.27 16.04 -16.38
C PRO A 24 52.97 15.38 -17.59
N ASN A 25 52.23 14.69 -18.47
CA ASN A 25 52.60 14.55 -19.89
C ASN A 25 51.37 14.18 -20.74
N ASP A 26 51.32 14.80 -21.93
CA ASP A 26 50.18 14.97 -22.84
C ASP A 26 49.58 13.70 -23.45
N ILE A 27 48.25 13.50 -23.31
CA ILE A 27 47.35 12.78 -24.24
C ILE A 27 45.94 13.40 -24.08
N PRO A 28 45.16 13.69 -25.16
CA PRO A 28 43.86 14.34 -25.02
C PRO A 28 42.80 13.37 -24.47
N LEU A 29 42.21 13.72 -23.32
CA LEU A 29 41.05 13.04 -22.75
C LEU A 29 39.78 13.44 -23.52
N LEU A 30 39.05 12.43 -23.99
CA LEU A 30 37.65 12.52 -24.39
C LEU A 30 36.79 12.82 -23.16
N ASP A 31 35.81 13.68 -23.35
CA ASP A 31 34.81 14.11 -22.37
C ASP A 31 33.98 12.92 -21.87
N ASN A 32 33.89 12.76 -20.55
CA ASN A 32 33.25 11.62 -19.87
C ASN A 32 31.81 11.94 -19.44
N SER A 33 31.15 12.93 -20.05
CA SER A 33 29.85 13.42 -19.59
C SER A 33 28.63 12.88 -20.35
N VAL A 34 28.54 11.58 -20.65
CA VAL A 34 27.24 10.90 -20.85
C VAL A 34 27.38 9.41 -20.54
N LEU A 35 26.94 8.97 -19.36
CA LEU A 35 26.64 7.55 -19.11
C LEU A 35 25.30 7.22 -19.79
N GLN A 36 25.33 6.66 -21.00
CA GLN A 36 24.14 6.06 -21.61
C GLN A 36 24.07 4.58 -21.24
N THR A 37 23.07 4.21 -20.45
CA THR A 37 22.72 2.80 -20.19
C THR A 37 21.83 2.28 -21.31
N SER A 38 22.31 1.30 -22.10
CA SER A 38 21.48 0.59 -23.09
C SER A 38 20.80 -0.62 -22.43
N THR A 39 19.51 -0.83 -22.68
CA THR A 39 18.74 -1.95 -22.09
C THR A 39 18.49 -3.04 -23.13
N LEU A 40 18.90 -4.29 -22.85
CA LEU A 40 18.56 -5.46 -23.68
C LEU A 40 17.36 -6.19 -23.05
N ARG A 41 16.20 -6.22 -23.74
CA ARG A 41 15.02 -6.98 -23.28
C ARG A 41 14.92 -8.30 -24.04
N LEU A 42 15.08 -9.43 -23.35
CA LEU A 42 14.77 -10.75 -23.89
C LEU A 42 13.28 -11.07 -23.64
N ALA A 43 12.54 -11.39 -24.70
CA ALA A 43 11.13 -11.75 -24.59
C ALA A 43 10.95 -13.13 -23.94
N ARG A 44 10.08 -13.20 -22.93
CA ARG A 44 9.69 -14.44 -22.25
C ARG A 44 8.74 -15.24 -23.15
N ILE A 45 9.17 -16.40 -23.63
CA ILE A 45 8.26 -17.37 -24.26
C ILE A 45 7.59 -18.18 -23.13
N PRO A 46 6.25 -18.22 -23.03
CA PRO A 46 5.58 -18.95 -21.97
C PRO A 46 5.80 -20.47 -22.12
N PRO A 47 5.99 -21.21 -21.02
CA PRO A 47 6.10 -22.67 -21.09
C PRO A 47 4.78 -23.26 -21.62
N SER A 48 4.87 -24.13 -22.62
CA SER A 48 3.74 -24.97 -23.02
C SER A 48 3.35 -25.86 -21.83
N SER A 49 2.09 -25.77 -21.42
CA SER A 49 1.54 -26.44 -20.25
C SER A 49 1.77 -27.96 -20.29
N SER A 50 2.68 -28.44 -19.45
CA SER A 50 2.57 -29.80 -18.92
C SER A 50 2.73 -29.75 -17.40
N SER A 51 1.71 -30.25 -16.72
CA SER A 51 1.50 -30.14 -15.29
C SER A 51 2.47 -31.04 -14.51
N GLY A 52 3.30 -30.44 -13.67
CA GLY A 52 4.04 -31.12 -12.61
C GLY A 52 4.41 -30.13 -11.50
N GLY A 53 3.78 -30.26 -10.34
CA GLY A 53 3.97 -29.37 -9.21
C GLY A 53 5.36 -29.53 -8.58
N GLY A 54 6.06 -28.40 -8.45
CA GLY A 54 7.28 -28.25 -7.65
C GLY A 54 7.19 -26.97 -6.80
N GLN A 55 7.60 -27.08 -5.54
CA GLN A 55 7.63 -26.00 -4.54
C GLN A 55 8.66 -24.90 -4.91
N PRO A 56 8.48 -23.64 -4.48
CA PRO A 56 9.42 -22.56 -4.79
C PRO A 56 10.70 -22.68 -3.94
N ILE A 57 11.86 -22.57 -4.60
CA ILE A 57 13.19 -22.45 -3.99
C ILE A 57 13.50 -20.95 -3.88
N SER A 58 13.95 -20.48 -2.71
CA SER A 58 14.46 -19.11 -2.52
C SER A 58 15.86 -18.99 -3.12
N VAL A 59 16.11 -17.91 -3.87
CA VAL A 59 17.42 -17.63 -4.48
C VAL A 59 18.01 -16.38 -3.83
N GLU A 60 19.24 -16.50 -3.35
CA GLU A 60 20.06 -15.41 -2.79
C GLU A 60 20.98 -14.84 -3.87
N ASN A 61 21.24 -13.53 -3.83
CA ASN A 61 22.01 -12.80 -4.84
C ASN A 61 23.42 -13.38 -5.00
N GLN A 62 23.81 -13.79 -6.22
CA GLN A 62 25.16 -14.24 -6.53
C GLN A 62 25.85 -13.31 -7.53
N VAL A 63 27.15 -13.06 -7.30
CA VAL A 63 28.04 -12.33 -8.21
C VAL A 63 28.86 -13.34 -9.00
N LEU A 64 28.71 -13.37 -10.32
CA LEU A 64 29.54 -14.17 -11.21
C LEU A 64 30.64 -13.27 -11.81
N ARG A 65 31.91 -13.61 -11.59
CA ARG A 65 33.05 -12.95 -12.23
C ARG A 65 33.68 -13.87 -13.27
N ILE A 66 33.82 -13.37 -14.49
CA ILE A 66 34.59 -13.97 -15.58
C ILE A 66 35.42 -12.85 -16.19
N ASP A 67 36.75 -13.02 -16.23
CA ASP A 67 37.75 -12.18 -16.89
C ASP A 67 37.40 -10.67 -16.93
N ASP A 68 37.66 -9.99 -15.81
CA ASP A 68 37.57 -8.53 -15.60
C ASP A 68 36.21 -7.84 -15.82
N CYS A 69 35.11 -8.58 -16.04
CA CYS A 69 33.75 -8.02 -16.06
C CYS A 69 32.92 -8.45 -14.83
N GLU A 70 32.17 -7.49 -14.27
CA GLU A 70 31.25 -7.71 -13.14
C GLU A 70 29.80 -7.69 -13.66
N ILE A 71 29.07 -8.81 -13.51
CA ILE A 71 27.69 -8.95 -13.96
C ILE A 71 26.77 -8.90 -12.74
N TRP A 72 25.82 -7.95 -12.75
CA TRP A 72 24.82 -7.78 -11.70
C TRP A 72 23.49 -8.38 -12.16
N VAL A 73 22.90 -9.25 -11.35
CA VAL A 73 21.58 -9.84 -11.59
C VAL A 73 20.66 -9.36 -10.47
N TYR A 74 19.58 -8.66 -10.83
CA TYR A 74 18.59 -8.18 -9.88
C TYR A 74 17.37 -9.11 -9.87
N ASN A 75 16.89 -9.44 -8.67
CA ASN A 75 15.55 -9.97 -8.46
C ASN A 75 14.56 -8.79 -8.39
N ASP A 76 13.39 -8.91 -9.02
CA ASP A 76 12.30 -7.92 -9.00
C ASP A 76 11.73 -7.62 -7.59
N ALA A 77 12.17 -8.33 -6.56
CA ALA A 77 11.88 -7.99 -5.16
C ALA A 77 12.92 -6.99 -4.62
N GLY A 78 12.64 -5.70 -4.74
CA GLY A 78 13.54 -4.58 -4.40
C GLY A 78 13.95 -4.45 -2.93
N ASN A 79 14.77 -5.38 -2.43
CA ASN A 79 15.45 -5.25 -1.15
C ASN A 79 16.97 -5.14 -1.38
N GLU A 80 17.54 -4.00 -0.97
CA GLU A 80 18.99 -3.79 -0.90
C GLU A 80 19.54 -4.48 0.36
N GLU A 81 20.22 -5.62 0.18
CA GLU A 81 21.19 -6.10 1.17
C GLU A 81 22.56 -6.28 0.51
N SER A 82 23.60 -5.97 1.29
CA SER A 82 25.01 -5.98 0.87
C SER A 82 25.50 -7.40 0.60
N PRO A 83 26.31 -7.67 -0.43
CA PRO A 83 26.71 -9.04 -0.76
C PRO A 83 27.78 -9.58 0.21
N GLU A 84 27.49 -10.70 0.87
CA GLU A 84 28.50 -11.52 1.55
C GLU A 84 29.17 -12.51 0.58
N TYR A 85 30.49 -12.66 0.73
CA TYR A 85 31.34 -13.50 -0.10
C TYR A 85 31.54 -14.89 0.53
N ILE A 86 30.98 -15.95 -0.06
CA ILE A 86 31.21 -17.33 0.39
C ILE A 86 32.11 -18.06 -0.62
N ARG A 87 33.30 -18.50 -0.18
CA ARG A 87 34.12 -19.48 -0.91
C ARG A 87 33.75 -20.90 -0.48
N PRO A 88 33.60 -21.87 -1.41
CA PRO A 88 33.51 -23.27 -1.03
C PRO A 88 34.83 -23.74 -0.42
N ALA A 89 34.75 -24.62 0.58
CA ALA A 89 35.94 -25.25 1.15
C ALA A 89 36.60 -26.19 0.12
N PRO A 90 37.93 -26.42 0.21
CA PRO A 90 38.61 -27.31 -0.73
C PRO A 90 38.10 -28.75 -0.59
N GLY A 91 37.41 -29.25 -1.62
CA GLY A 91 36.98 -30.65 -1.72
C GLY A 91 35.49 -30.89 -1.98
N GLU A 92 34.66 -29.86 -2.09
CA GLU A 92 33.26 -30.01 -2.53
C GLU A 92 33.12 -29.92 -4.05
N GLU A 93 32.38 -30.86 -4.64
CA GLU A 93 32.00 -30.78 -6.07
C GLU A 93 31.00 -29.64 -6.30
N PRO A 94 31.09 -28.90 -7.41
CA PRO A 94 30.16 -27.81 -7.71
C PRO A 94 28.75 -28.38 -7.93
N GLY A 95 27.80 -27.96 -7.10
CA GLY A 95 26.39 -28.31 -7.21
C GLY A 95 25.74 -27.83 -8.52
N GLU A 96 24.59 -28.42 -8.84
CA GLU A 96 23.80 -28.15 -10.05
C GLU A 96 23.60 -26.65 -10.31
N GLY A 97 23.79 -26.24 -11.58
CA GLY A 97 23.87 -24.84 -11.99
C GLY A 97 22.65 -23.98 -11.63
N VAL A 98 22.92 -22.74 -11.22
CA VAL A 98 21.93 -21.73 -10.83
C VAL A 98 21.09 -21.29 -12.03
N LEU A 99 19.77 -21.29 -11.88
CA LEU A 99 18.81 -20.74 -12.84
C LEU A 99 18.76 -19.22 -12.72
N LEU A 100 19.19 -18.50 -13.76
CA LEU A 100 19.03 -17.05 -13.85
C LEU A 100 17.65 -16.71 -14.44
N ALA A 101 16.77 -16.14 -13.62
CA ALA A 101 15.49 -15.59 -14.06
C ALA A 101 15.47 -14.08 -13.75
N GLY A 102 15.78 -13.26 -14.76
CA GLY A 102 15.77 -11.80 -14.65
C GLY A 102 16.39 -11.12 -15.88
N PRO A 103 16.13 -9.82 -16.10
CA PRO A 103 16.83 -9.04 -17.12
C PRO A 103 18.34 -8.98 -16.81
N VAL A 104 19.18 -9.15 -17.84
CA VAL A 104 20.63 -9.02 -17.72
C VAL A 104 21.03 -7.63 -18.20
N TYR A 105 21.67 -6.85 -17.32
CA TYR A 105 22.15 -5.51 -17.65
C TYR A 105 23.64 -5.56 -17.97
N PHE A 106 24.04 -4.88 -19.03
CA PHE A 106 25.45 -4.67 -19.38
C PHE A 106 25.79 -3.21 -19.07
N LEU A 107 26.71 -2.98 -18.12
CA LEU A 107 27.22 -1.64 -17.79
C LEU A 107 28.20 -1.11 -18.86
N TYR A 108 28.79 -2.02 -19.64
CA TYR A 108 29.71 -1.74 -20.74
C TYR A 108 29.45 -2.71 -21.90
N PRO A 109 29.71 -2.33 -23.17
CA PRO A 109 29.71 -3.29 -24.26
C PRO A 109 30.73 -4.40 -23.93
N PRO A 110 30.31 -5.68 -23.86
CA PRO A 110 31.22 -6.75 -23.50
C PRO A 110 32.37 -6.82 -24.52
N GLU A 111 33.57 -7.19 -24.05
CA GLU A 111 34.70 -7.40 -24.95
C GLU A 111 34.35 -8.42 -26.04
N LYS A 112 34.96 -8.25 -27.22
CA LYS A 112 34.71 -9.06 -28.41
C LYS A 112 34.87 -10.55 -28.08
N ASN A 113 33.79 -11.32 -28.24
CA ASN A 113 33.65 -12.76 -27.92
C ASN A 113 33.32 -13.13 -26.46
N THR A 114 32.56 -12.30 -25.74
CA THR A 114 32.03 -12.69 -24.42
C THR A 114 30.97 -13.79 -24.52
N TRP A 115 31.05 -14.79 -23.65
CA TRP A 115 30.18 -15.98 -23.64
C TRP A 115 29.20 -15.92 -22.47
N PHE A 116 27.93 -16.23 -22.71
CA PHE A 116 26.94 -16.38 -21.64
C PHE A 116 25.99 -17.54 -21.94
N PRO A 117 25.68 -18.38 -20.95
CA PRO A 117 24.69 -19.44 -21.09
C PRO A 117 23.27 -18.86 -21.04
N ILE A 118 22.42 -19.23 -22.01
CA ILE A 118 20.99 -18.89 -22.00
C ILE A 118 20.18 -20.15 -21.66
N CYS A 119 19.25 -20.02 -20.72
CA CYS A 119 18.54 -21.13 -20.06
C CYS A 119 17.53 -21.91 -20.95
N SER A 120 17.10 -23.05 -20.39
CA SER A 120 16.28 -24.16 -20.93
C SER A 120 14.97 -23.79 -21.66
N MET A 121 14.70 -24.46 -22.79
CA MET A 121 13.33 -24.71 -23.28
C MET A 121 12.92 -26.15 -22.99
N GLY A 122 11.83 -26.35 -22.24
CA GLY A 122 11.17 -27.66 -22.10
C GLY A 122 11.83 -28.67 -21.15
N GLY A 123 12.49 -28.22 -20.08
CA GLY A 123 13.06 -29.12 -19.05
C GLY A 123 14.35 -29.84 -19.47
N LYS A 124 14.93 -29.48 -20.62
CA LYS A 124 16.28 -29.86 -21.03
C LYS A 124 17.19 -28.64 -21.01
N SER A 125 18.30 -28.75 -20.30
CA SER A 125 19.35 -27.73 -20.33
C SER A 125 20.14 -27.88 -21.62
N PHE A 126 20.19 -26.82 -22.42
CA PHE A 126 21.13 -26.72 -23.53
C PHE A 126 21.91 -25.42 -23.37
N ALA A 127 23.23 -25.50 -23.45
CA ALA A 127 24.08 -24.31 -23.49
C ALA A 127 24.05 -23.78 -24.93
N ILE A 128 23.31 -22.70 -25.15
CA ILE A 128 23.42 -21.95 -26.41
C ILE A 128 24.62 -21.03 -26.30
N GLN A 129 25.50 -21.09 -27.30
CA GLN A 129 26.58 -20.14 -27.44
C GLN A 129 26.03 -18.88 -28.08
N SER A 130 25.96 -17.78 -27.32
CA SER A 130 25.65 -16.48 -27.88
C SER A 130 26.92 -15.66 -28.12
N ARG A 131 26.94 -14.89 -29.20
CA ARG A 131 28.01 -13.93 -29.49
C ARG A 131 27.42 -12.54 -29.72
N VAL A 132 28.11 -11.55 -29.20
CA VAL A 132 27.88 -10.14 -29.53
C VAL A 132 28.63 -9.82 -30.82
N PHE A 133 27.94 -9.21 -31.78
CA PHE A 133 28.51 -8.78 -33.04
C PHE A 133 28.14 -7.31 -33.31
N PRO A 134 29.03 -6.54 -33.94
CA PRO A 134 28.68 -5.19 -34.36
C PRO A 134 27.58 -5.25 -35.41
N VAL A 135 26.58 -4.40 -35.25
CA VAL A 135 25.57 -4.16 -36.28
C VAL A 135 25.68 -2.72 -36.73
N LYS A 136 25.32 -2.45 -37.98
CA LYS A 136 25.06 -1.10 -38.44
C LYS A 136 23.61 -1.03 -38.92
N LEU A 137 22.83 -0.15 -38.32
CA LEU A 137 21.47 0.13 -38.74
C LEU A 137 21.52 0.94 -40.05
N LEU A 138 20.92 0.40 -41.10
CA LEU A 138 20.76 1.06 -42.40
C LEU A 138 19.28 1.26 -42.67
N GLN A 139 18.86 2.51 -42.72
CA GLN A 139 17.50 2.89 -43.12
C GLN A 139 17.31 2.60 -44.61
N THR A 140 16.31 1.80 -44.95
CA THR A 140 16.03 1.34 -46.31
C THR A 140 14.72 1.86 -46.90
N GLY A 141 13.91 2.57 -46.11
CA GLY A 141 12.70 3.27 -46.56
C GLY A 141 11.97 4.01 -45.44
N GLY A 142 11.10 4.96 -45.79
CA GLY A 142 10.33 5.85 -44.87
C GLY A 142 11.22 6.84 -44.12
N ASP A 143 10.67 7.94 -43.58
CA ASP A 143 11.40 8.86 -42.70
C ASP A 143 11.10 8.53 -41.21
N PRO A 144 12.05 8.68 -40.28
CA PRO A 144 11.78 8.45 -38.85
C PRO A 144 10.68 9.40 -38.36
N GLY A 145 9.62 8.85 -37.76
CA GLY A 145 8.47 9.63 -37.27
C GLY A 145 7.32 9.85 -38.28
N ASP A 146 7.44 9.38 -39.53
CA ASP A 146 6.33 9.40 -40.48
C ASP A 146 5.39 8.20 -40.24
N HIS A 147 4.22 8.47 -39.64
CA HIS A 147 3.21 7.46 -39.33
C HIS A 147 2.45 6.94 -40.57
N LEU A 148 2.59 7.60 -41.73
CA LEU A 148 1.96 7.19 -42.99
C LEU A 148 2.90 6.30 -43.82
N ASN A 149 4.22 6.40 -43.62
CA ASN A 149 5.22 5.60 -44.32
C ASN A 149 6.14 4.89 -43.32
N GLN A 150 5.85 3.61 -43.04
CA GLN A 150 6.64 2.80 -42.09
C GLN A 150 8.13 2.85 -42.43
N CYS A 151 8.95 3.29 -41.48
CA CYS A 151 10.39 3.23 -41.66
C CYS A 151 10.86 1.77 -41.68
N SER A 152 11.72 1.44 -42.63
CA SER A 152 12.29 0.11 -42.82
C SER A 152 13.77 0.16 -42.48
N PHE A 153 14.25 -0.82 -41.71
CA PHE A 153 15.67 -0.92 -41.38
C PHE A 153 16.24 -2.27 -41.81
N THR A 154 17.51 -2.24 -42.18
CA THR A 154 18.33 -3.44 -42.40
C THR A 154 19.54 -3.39 -41.49
N TYR A 155 19.98 -4.56 -41.05
CA TYR A 155 21.17 -4.72 -40.23
C TYR A 155 22.29 -5.28 -41.09
N ASP A 156 23.40 -4.56 -41.19
CA ASP A 156 24.64 -5.10 -41.73
C ASP A 156 25.30 -6.00 -40.67
N VAL A 157 25.46 -7.28 -40.98
CA VAL A 157 26.08 -8.27 -40.08
C VAL A 157 27.51 -8.54 -40.54
N TYR A 158 28.46 -8.35 -39.63
CA TYR A 158 29.88 -8.60 -39.90
C TYR A 158 30.31 -9.98 -39.43
N THR A 159 31.20 -10.63 -40.17
CA THR A 159 31.72 -11.96 -39.80
C THR A 159 32.52 -11.92 -38.50
N CYS A 160 32.24 -12.87 -37.60
CA CYS A 160 33.14 -13.23 -36.51
C CYS A 160 34.00 -14.43 -36.95
N ALA A 161 35.30 -14.44 -36.63
CA ALA A 161 36.19 -15.50 -37.07
C ALA A 161 35.74 -16.85 -36.48
N TRP A 162 35.64 -17.84 -37.35
CA TRP A 162 35.43 -19.23 -36.96
C TRP A 162 36.73 -19.99 -37.20
N GLY A 163 37.33 -20.53 -36.14
CA GLY A 163 38.54 -21.32 -36.26
C GLY A 163 38.25 -22.69 -36.87
N ALA A 164 38.18 -22.77 -38.21
CA ALA A 164 38.69 -23.87 -39.04
C ALA A 164 38.18 -23.75 -40.50
N GLY A 165 39.11 -23.49 -41.44
CA GLY A 165 38.99 -23.80 -42.87
C GLY A 165 37.95 -23.03 -43.69
N ASN A 166 38.40 -22.00 -44.43
CA ASN A 166 37.66 -21.22 -45.44
C ASN A 166 36.56 -20.26 -44.94
N THR A 167 36.81 -19.53 -43.86
CA THR A 167 35.93 -18.44 -43.40
C THR A 167 36.44 -17.07 -43.87
N PRO A 168 35.55 -16.12 -44.23
CA PRO A 168 35.94 -14.74 -44.55
C PRO A 168 36.72 -14.08 -43.41
N ALA A 169 37.61 -13.14 -43.73
CA ALA A 169 38.41 -12.41 -42.75
C ALA A 169 37.52 -11.77 -41.66
N LEU A 170 37.97 -11.79 -40.41
CA LEU A 170 37.28 -11.18 -39.27
C LEU A 170 36.88 -9.72 -39.61
N GLY A 171 35.59 -9.39 -39.49
CA GLY A 171 35.09 -8.04 -39.76
C GLY A 171 34.75 -7.73 -41.23
N SER A 172 34.74 -8.72 -42.13
CA SER A 172 34.17 -8.53 -43.46
C SER A 172 32.65 -8.44 -43.39
N LEU A 173 32.07 -7.49 -44.14
CA LEU A 173 30.63 -7.36 -44.33
C LEU A 173 30.09 -8.60 -45.05
N LEU A 174 29.04 -9.22 -44.53
CA LEU A 174 28.32 -10.25 -45.26
C LEU A 174 27.54 -9.57 -46.40
N SER A 175 27.81 -9.92 -47.66
CA SER A 175 27.26 -9.19 -48.83
C SER A 175 25.72 -9.21 -48.86
N SER A 176 25.11 -8.05 -49.07
CA SER A 176 23.67 -7.75 -48.88
C SER A 176 22.70 -8.27 -49.96
N GLY A 177 23.06 -9.30 -50.74
CA GLY A 177 22.33 -9.72 -51.94
C GLY A 177 21.52 -11.03 -51.89
N VAL A 178 21.38 -11.70 -50.73
CA VAL A 178 20.81 -13.06 -50.67
C VAL A 178 19.88 -13.27 -49.46
N ASP A 179 18.73 -13.89 -49.72
CA ASP A 179 17.71 -14.30 -48.74
C ASP A 179 18.23 -15.39 -47.78
N PRO A 180 18.27 -15.15 -46.45
CA PRO A 180 18.82 -16.09 -45.45
C PRO A 180 17.99 -17.37 -45.25
N THR A 181 16.79 -17.47 -45.83
CA THR A 181 15.91 -18.64 -45.66
C THR A 181 16.08 -19.72 -46.74
N SER A 182 16.78 -19.43 -47.84
CA SER A 182 16.95 -20.40 -48.93
C SER A 182 17.97 -21.50 -48.61
N VAL A 183 17.68 -22.72 -49.06
CA VAL A 183 18.43 -23.95 -48.75
C VAL A 183 19.59 -24.10 -49.76
N GLY A 184 20.82 -23.73 -49.37
CA GLY A 184 22.02 -24.22 -50.07
C GLY A 184 23.21 -23.28 -50.35
N ALA A 185 23.31 -22.07 -49.80
CA ALA A 185 24.53 -21.23 -49.93
C ALA A 185 24.80 -20.34 -48.70
N PRO A 186 26.06 -19.90 -48.46
CA PRO A 186 26.48 -19.25 -47.20
C PRO A 186 26.20 -17.73 -47.17
N GLY A 187 25.53 -17.27 -46.09
CA GLY A 187 25.49 -15.87 -45.62
C GLY A 187 24.25 -15.02 -46.03
N GLY A 188 23.59 -14.34 -45.09
CA GLY A 188 22.50 -13.39 -45.37
C GLY A 188 22.09 -12.48 -44.18
N CYS A 189 21.61 -11.26 -44.46
CA CYS A 189 21.10 -10.24 -43.54
C CYS A 189 19.61 -10.45 -43.17
N ILE A 190 19.17 -9.92 -42.02
CA ILE A 190 17.79 -9.98 -41.54
C ILE A 190 17.13 -8.59 -41.67
N THR A 191 15.95 -8.54 -42.29
CA THR A 191 15.10 -7.33 -42.36
C THR A 191 13.95 -7.46 -41.37
N ARG A 192 13.75 -6.45 -40.51
CA ARG A 192 12.57 -6.33 -39.67
C ARG A 192 11.81 -5.06 -40.05
N THR A 193 10.49 -5.18 -40.19
CA THR A 193 9.59 -4.04 -40.33
C THR A 193 8.98 -3.79 -38.97
N GLU A 194 9.36 -2.70 -38.33
CA GLU A 194 8.81 -2.28 -37.03
C GLU A 194 8.33 -0.83 -37.11
N ILE A 195 7.32 -0.50 -36.32
CA ILE A 195 6.78 0.86 -36.21
C ILE A 195 7.49 1.54 -35.04
N GLY A 196 8.48 2.39 -35.30
CA GLY A 196 9.23 3.11 -34.26
C GLY A 196 10.40 3.93 -34.79
N SER A 197 10.79 4.98 -34.06
CA SER A 197 11.87 5.92 -34.42
C SER A 197 13.23 5.44 -33.92
N TYR A 198 13.76 4.37 -34.52
CA TYR A 198 15.11 3.90 -34.21
C TYR A 198 16.16 4.73 -34.96
N ILE A 199 17.19 5.22 -34.26
CA ILE A 199 18.24 6.05 -34.85
C ILE A 199 19.60 5.37 -34.96
N ALA A 200 19.84 4.36 -34.11
CA ALA A 200 21.07 3.59 -34.14
C ALA A 200 20.86 2.21 -33.50
N ALA A 201 21.69 1.28 -33.90
CA ALA A 201 21.98 0.06 -33.18
C ALA A 201 23.48 -0.19 -33.38
N ASP A 202 24.19 -0.44 -32.29
CA ASP A 202 25.65 -0.58 -32.28
C ASP A 202 26.07 -2.05 -32.14
N PHE A 203 25.25 -2.87 -31.47
CA PHE A 203 25.51 -4.29 -31.30
C PHE A 203 24.24 -5.15 -31.31
N GLY A 204 24.39 -6.38 -31.80
CA GLY A 204 23.38 -7.43 -31.77
C GLY A 204 23.88 -8.67 -31.01
N VAL A 205 22.94 -9.44 -30.46
CA VAL A 205 23.20 -10.75 -29.85
C VAL A 205 22.64 -11.83 -30.77
N ALA A 206 23.47 -12.76 -31.19
CA ALA A 206 23.06 -13.89 -32.02
C ALA A 206 23.24 -15.19 -31.26
N CYS A 207 22.27 -16.08 -31.42
CA CYS A 207 22.40 -17.48 -31.06
C CYS A 207 23.24 -18.17 -32.13
N ILE A 208 24.34 -18.81 -31.73
CA ILE A 208 25.11 -19.72 -32.57
C ILE A 208 24.87 -21.13 -32.01
N ALA A 209 23.99 -21.87 -32.69
CA ALA A 209 23.77 -23.25 -32.31
C ALA A 209 24.95 -24.11 -32.80
N GLY A 210 25.62 -24.80 -31.88
CA GLY A 210 26.82 -25.60 -32.16
C GLY A 210 26.59 -26.92 -32.90
N ASN A 211 25.44 -27.13 -33.54
CA ASN A 211 25.19 -28.32 -34.37
C ASN A 211 24.84 -27.90 -35.80
N SER A 212 25.18 -28.74 -36.77
CA SER A 212 25.04 -28.49 -38.21
C SER A 212 23.60 -28.26 -38.70
N ASN A 213 22.60 -28.43 -37.83
CA ASN A 213 21.18 -28.39 -38.18
C ASN A 213 20.47 -27.11 -37.74
N PHE A 214 21.10 -26.26 -36.91
CA PHE A 214 20.55 -24.98 -36.51
C PHE A 214 21.39 -23.84 -37.06
N LYS A 215 20.79 -23.03 -37.94
CA LYS A 215 21.41 -21.81 -38.47
C LYS A 215 21.43 -20.72 -37.39
N PRO A 216 22.46 -19.85 -37.36
CA PRO A 216 22.49 -18.73 -36.44
C PRO A 216 21.31 -17.78 -36.69
N PHE A 217 20.70 -17.28 -35.62
CA PHE A 217 19.64 -16.27 -35.70
C PHE A 217 19.90 -15.16 -34.68
N ILE A 218 19.54 -13.93 -35.05
CA ILE A 218 19.66 -12.76 -34.19
C ILE A 218 18.55 -12.83 -33.14
N LEU A 219 18.92 -12.78 -31.86
CA LEU A 219 18.01 -12.79 -30.72
C LEU A 219 17.48 -11.39 -30.43
N SER A 220 18.37 -10.37 -30.46
CA SER A 220 18.03 -8.98 -30.11
C SER A 220 19.16 -8.02 -30.54
N CYS A 221 18.83 -6.75 -30.77
CA CYS A 221 19.75 -5.64 -31.05
C CYS A 221 19.55 -4.52 -30.01
N ASN A 222 20.59 -3.72 -29.72
CA ASN A 222 20.45 -2.54 -28.84
C ASN A 222 19.82 -1.38 -29.63
N GLU A 223 18.51 -1.41 -29.79
CA GLU A 223 17.81 -0.36 -30.52
C GLU A 223 17.79 0.94 -29.70
N ILE A 224 18.44 1.99 -30.21
CA ILE A 224 18.41 3.34 -29.64
C ILE A 224 17.26 4.11 -30.28
N ILE A 225 16.28 4.51 -29.45
CA ILE A 225 15.09 5.26 -29.89
C ILE A 225 15.36 6.76 -29.70
N GLU A 226 15.14 7.56 -30.75
CA GLU A 226 15.14 9.02 -30.62
C GLU A 226 13.77 9.49 -30.15
N VAL A 227 13.72 9.95 -28.90
CA VAL A 227 12.47 10.43 -28.25
C VAL A 227 12.00 11.77 -28.84
N ALA A 228 12.85 12.47 -29.59
CA ALA A 228 12.62 13.86 -30.02
C ALA A 228 11.47 14.05 -31.03
N ALA A 229 10.99 12.99 -31.70
CA ALA A 229 9.94 13.13 -32.73
C ALA A 229 8.50 12.94 -32.23
N CYS A 230 8.29 12.53 -30.97
CA CYS A 230 6.93 12.35 -30.41
C CYS A 230 6.33 13.63 -29.80
N ASP A 231 7.07 14.73 -29.72
CA ASP A 231 6.67 15.96 -29.01
C ASP A 231 5.69 16.88 -29.76
N ALA A 232 5.31 16.55 -31.01
CA ALA A 232 4.44 17.39 -31.84
C ALA A 232 2.96 16.97 -31.86
N ALA A 233 2.61 15.80 -31.31
CA ALA A 233 1.21 15.41 -31.13
C ALA A 233 0.73 15.90 -29.76
N THR A 234 -0.37 16.68 -29.75
CA THR A 234 -1.19 17.15 -28.61
C THR A 234 -0.61 16.89 -27.22
N PRO A 235 -0.45 17.91 -26.34
CA PRO A 235 0.27 17.82 -25.07
C PRO A 235 -0.48 17.01 -24.01
N SER A 236 -0.97 15.82 -24.31
CA SER A 236 -1.65 14.90 -23.40
C SER A 236 -0.65 14.07 -22.58
N ALA A 237 0.64 14.06 -22.96
CA ALA A 237 1.67 13.40 -22.18
C ALA A 237 2.05 14.24 -20.96
N ILE A 238 1.99 13.61 -19.78
CA ILE A 238 2.51 14.18 -18.54
C ILE A 238 4.04 14.31 -18.69
N ARG A 239 4.58 15.51 -18.42
CA ARG A 239 6.01 15.83 -18.48
C ARG A 239 6.58 15.98 -17.08
N TRP A 240 7.70 15.35 -16.76
CA TRP A 240 8.34 15.55 -15.46
C TRP A 240 9.01 16.94 -15.37
N GLY A 241 8.55 17.75 -14.42
CA GLY A 241 9.02 19.11 -14.16
C GLY A 241 10.08 19.22 -13.06
N GLY A 242 10.33 18.14 -12.32
CA GLY A 242 11.26 18.10 -11.19
C GLY A 242 10.64 18.52 -9.86
N ILE A 243 11.50 18.93 -8.92
CA ILE A 243 11.07 19.55 -7.65
C ILE A 243 10.54 20.96 -7.93
N TYR A 244 9.52 21.40 -7.18
CA TYR A 244 8.98 22.74 -7.27
C TYR A 244 10.04 23.81 -7.01
N SER A 245 10.01 24.87 -7.82
CA SER A 245 10.81 26.08 -7.68
C SER A 245 9.95 27.29 -8.03
N ALA A 246 9.90 28.26 -7.12
CA ALA A 246 9.17 29.52 -7.30
C ALA A 246 9.70 30.38 -8.47
N SER A 247 10.88 30.08 -9.02
CA SER A 247 11.47 30.82 -10.14
C SER A 247 11.17 30.21 -11.51
N LYS A 248 10.42 29.10 -11.58
CA LYS A 248 10.14 28.36 -12.80
C LYS A 248 8.66 28.44 -13.15
N THR A 249 8.36 28.69 -14.42
CA THR A 249 7.01 28.46 -14.97
C THR A 249 6.90 26.99 -15.38
N TYR A 250 5.79 26.37 -14.99
CA TYR A 250 5.46 25.00 -15.34
C TYR A 250 4.33 25.01 -16.37
N ASP A 251 4.57 24.46 -17.56
CA ASP A 251 3.55 24.38 -18.61
C ASP A 251 2.46 23.37 -18.25
N LEU A 252 1.33 23.39 -18.97
CA LEU A 252 0.26 22.40 -18.86
C LEU A 252 0.82 20.96 -18.87
N ASN A 253 0.24 20.09 -18.04
CA ASN A 253 0.59 18.68 -17.88
C ASN A 253 2.02 18.44 -17.38
N THR A 254 2.59 19.40 -16.65
CA THR A 254 3.88 19.23 -15.98
C THR A 254 3.69 18.64 -14.58
N LEU A 255 4.25 17.46 -14.35
CA LEU A 255 4.31 16.77 -13.06
C LEU A 255 5.41 17.37 -12.20
N VAL A 256 5.08 17.85 -11.02
CA VAL A 256 6.01 18.46 -10.07
C VAL A 256 5.88 17.80 -8.71
N GLN A 257 7.00 17.69 -8.01
CA GLN A 257 7.02 17.31 -6.60
C GLN A 257 7.30 18.53 -5.71
N ASP A 258 6.44 18.79 -4.73
CA ASP A 258 6.61 19.80 -3.71
C ASP A 258 6.46 19.17 -2.32
N GLY A 259 7.60 18.83 -1.72
CA GLY A 259 7.65 18.02 -0.50
C GLY A 259 7.01 16.65 -0.73
N ASN A 260 5.95 16.39 0.04
CA ASN A 260 5.19 15.14 -0.01
C ASN A 260 4.11 15.13 -1.10
N TYR A 261 3.89 16.23 -1.80
CA TYR A 261 2.85 16.35 -2.81
C TYR A 261 3.44 16.15 -4.20
N GLN A 262 2.87 15.22 -4.96
CA GLN A 262 3.13 15.08 -6.38
C GLN A 262 1.88 15.52 -7.14
N MET A 263 2.01 16.57 -7.94
CA MET A 263 0.88 17.21 -8.60
C MET A 263 1.19 17.48 -10.07
N VAL A 264 0.16 17.51 -10.90
CA VAL A 264 0.25 17.89 -12.32
C VAL A 264 -0.42 19.23 -12.55
N SER A 265 0.21 20.10 -13.33
CA SER A 265 -0.37 21.39 -13.69
C SER A 265 -1.48 21.23 -14.73
N LYS A 266 -2.63 21.86 -14.49
CA LYS A 266 -3.79 21.96 -15.39
C LYS A 266 -3.75 23.19 -16.30
N THR A 267 -2.82 24.11 -16.05
CA THR A 267 -2.57 25.34 -16.81
C THR A 267 -1.06 25.65 -16.76
N SER A 268 -0.59 26.64 -17.52
CA SER A 268 0.77 27.15 -17.35
C SER A 268 0.80 28.04 -16.10
N THR A 269 1.59 27.68 -15.08
CA THR A 269 1.55 28.34 -13.76
C THR A 269 2.92 28.45 -13.10
N GLN A 270 3.06 29.42 -12.20
CA GLN A 270 4.18 29.55 -11.25
C GLN A 270 3.72 29.31 -9.80
N GLU A 271 2.42 29.09 -9.60
CA GLU A 271 1.85 28.87 -8.28
C GLU A 271 2.43 27.61 -7.64
N ARG A 272 2.51 27.63 -6.31
CA ARG A 272 3.06 26.51 -5.57
C ARG A 272 2.08 25.33 -5.56
N PRO A 273 2.51 24.10 -5.95
CA PRO A 273 1.63 22.94 -5.95
C PRO A 273 1.12 22.58 -4.55
N ALA A 274 2.02 22.46 -3.57
CA ALA A 274 1.62 21.99 -2.25
C ALA A 274 0.67 23.00 -1.56
N PRO A 275 -0.34 22.53 -0.80
CA PRO A 275 -1.18 23.38 0.02
C PRO A 275 -0.35 24.34 0.89
N GLN A 276 -0.66 25.64 0.84
CA GLN A 276 0.01 26.65 1.65
C GLN A 276 -0.88 27.11 2.81
N PRO A 277 -0.36 27.18 4.04
CA PRO A 277 -1.14 27.70 5.16
C PRO A 277 -1.51 29.17 4.96
N ILE A 278 -2.76 29.51 5.30
CA ILE A 278 -3.28 30.88 5.33
C ILE A 278 -3.49 31.27 6.79
N GLY A 279 -2.70 32.22 7.28
CA GLY A 279 -2.79 32.71 8.66
C GLY A 279 -2.31 31.69 9.69
N GLU A 280 -2.58 31.96 10.96
CA GLU A 280 -2.22 31.07 12.07
C GLU A 280 -3.30 29.98 12.28
N PRO A 281 -2.95 28.81 12.83
CA PRO A 281 -3.93 27.84 13.28
C PRO A 281 -4.87 28.45 14.32
N THR A 282 -6.16 28.12 14.23
CA THR A 282 -7.20 28.61 15.14
C THR A 282 -8.14 27.47 15.53
N THR A 283 -8.85 27.61 16.64
CA THR A 283 -9.87 26.65 17.05
C THR A 283 -11.24 27.04 16.51
N LYS A 284 -12.04 26.07 16.08
CA LYS A 284 -13.41 26.35 15.59
C LYS A 284 -14.34 26.82 16.71
N MET A 285 -14.15 26.35 17.94
CA MET A 285 -14.94 26.80 19.07
C MET A 285 -14.63 28.25 19.50
N GLY A 286 -13.47 28.78 19.14
CA GLY A 286 -13.00 30.11 19.55
C GLY A 286 -12.69 30.17 21.05
N THR A 287 -13.31 31.12 21.76
CA THR A 287 -13.15 31.24 23.22
C THR A 287 -13.91 30.14 23.94
N GLU A 288 -13.27 29.50 24.92
CA GLU A 288 -13.89 28.44 25.71
C GLU A 288 -15.22 28.90 26.34
N PRO A 289 -16.35 28.24 26.03
CA PRO A 289 -17.63 28.62 26.59
C PRO A 289 -17.78 28.09 28.02
N THR A 290 -18.63 28.74 28.82
CA THR A 290 -19.10 28.15 30.07
C THR A 290 -20.05 26.99 29.77
N TRP A 291 -19.59 25.77 30.05
CA TRP A 291 -20.33 24.54 29.84
C TRP A 291 -21.45 24.32 30.86
N ALA A 292 -22.59 23.81 30.40
CA ALA A 292 -23.61 23.22 31.25
C ALA A 292 -23.40 21.71 31.33
N ASN A 293 -23.31 21.15 32.55
CA ASN A 293 -23.29 19.71 32.74
C ASN A 293 -24.70 19.14 32.61
N VAL A 294 -24.84 18.10 31.79
CA VAL A 294 -26.07 17.36 31.59
C VAL A 294 -25.82 15.90 31.95
N SER A 295 -26.81 15.26 32.55
CA SER A 295 -26.77 13.84 32.88
C SER A 295 -27.84 13.09 32.10
N GLY A 296 -27.45 12.03 31.41
CA GLY A 296 -28.36 11.07 30.79
C GLY A 296 -28.20 9.70 31.42
N ALA A 297 -29.29 8.93 31.51
CA ALA A 297 -29.18 7.50 31.77
C ALA A 297 -28.87 6.80 30.44
N GLY A 298 -27.75 6.10 30.37
CA GLY A 298 -27.39 5.33 29.18
C GLY A 298 -26.30 4.30 29.45
N LEU A 299 -26.15 3.37 28.51
CA LEU A 299 -24.92 2.60 28.36
C LEU A 299 -23.89 3.38 27.55
N GLU A 300 -24.37 4.21 26.64
CA GLU A 300 -23.55 5.02 25.74
C GLU A 300 -24.26 6.37 25.49
N ILE A 301 -23.47 7.44 25.44
CA ILE A 301 -23.87 8.74 24.89
C ILE A 301 -22.81 9.14 23.87
N ILE A 302 -23.25 9.52 22.68
CA ILE A 302 -22.39 10.08 21.64
C ILE A 302 -22.65 11.59 21.61
N THR A 303 -21.59 12.35 21.77
CA THR A 303 -21.56 13.80 21.61
C THR A 303 -20.55 14.18 20.54
N GLY A 304 -20.71 15.32 19.88
CA GLY A 304 -19.71 15.74 18.89
C GLY A 304 -20.08 17.01 18.16
N GLN A 305 -19.34 17.28 17.08
CA GLN A 305 -19.74 18.25 16.07
C GLN A 305 -19.56 17.66 14.67
N ARG A 306 -20.48 18.05 13.79
CA ARG A 306 -20.34 17.93 12.35
C ARG A 306 -19.77 19.23 11.84
N TYR A 307 -18.82 19.11 10.94
CA TYR A 307 -18.24 20.24 10.28
C TYR A 307 -18.43 20.16 8.78
N THR A 308 -18.71 21.30 8.14
CA THR A 308 -18.84 21.47 6.70
C THR A 308 -17.87 22.57 6.26
N TRP A 309 -16.76 22.22 5.64
CA TRP A 309 -15.71 23.20 5.29
C TRP A 309 -16.13 24.07 4.10
N ALA A 310 -16.18 25.40 4.24
CA ALA A 310 -16.38 26.26 3.07
C ALA A 310 -15.08 26.48 2.27
N SER A 311 -13.92 26.52 2.92
CA SER A 311 -12.66 26.95 2.29
C SER A 311 -11.56 25.88 2.21
N GLY A 312 -11.82 24.65 2.67
CA GLY A 312 -10.77 23.64 2.85
C GLY A 312 -9.74 24.04 3.90
N GLY A 313 -8.88 23.12 4.31
CA GLY A 313 -7.86 23.39 5.33
C GLY A 313 -7.25 22.15 5.93
N MET A 314 -6.25 22.35 6.77
CA MET A 314 -5.60 21.29 7.54
C MET A 314 -6.12 21.32 8.96
N VAL A 315 -6.59 20.18 9.45
CA VAL A 315 -6.78 19.94 10.88
C VAL A 315 -5.48 19.40 11.42
N SER A 316 -4.98 19.97 12.53
CA SER A 316 -3.74 19.55 13.21
C SER A 316 -3.99 18.81 14.52
N LYS A 317 -5.18 19.01 15.11
CA LYS A 317 -5.52 18.49 16.43
C LYS A 317 -7.03 18.37 16.60
N VAL A 318 -7.45 17.31 17.28
CA VAL A 318 -8.80 17.16 17.83
C VAL A 318 -8.75 17.42 19.33
N LYS A 319 -9.74 18.12 19.85
CA LYS A 319 -9.90 18.37 21.28
C LYS A 319 -11.24 17.81 21.74
N ALA A 320 -11.26 17.15 22.89
CA ALA A 320 -12.50 16.73 23.55
C ALA A 320 -12.48 17.16 25.01
N TYR A 321 -13.49 17.89 25.44
CA TYR A 321 -13.69 18.27 26.82
C TYR A 321 -14.43 17.15 27.54
N VAL A 322 -13.77 16.59 28.55
CA VAL A 322 -14.26 15.44 29.30
C VAL A 322 -14.62 15.86 30.73
N PRO A 323 -15.85 15.60 31.22
CA PRO A 323 -16.17 15.72 32.64
C PRO A 323 -15.50 14.62 33.47
N LEU A 324 -15.05 14.90 34.69
CA LEU A 324 -14.60 13.85 35.60
C LEU A 324 -15.81 13.07 36.15
N THR A 325 -16.16 11.97 35.48
CA THR A 325 -17.26 11.08 35.89
C THR A 325 -16.71 9.70 36.25
N SER A 326 -17.06 9.19 37.43
CA SER A 326 -16.66 7.83 37.81
C SER A 326 -17.43 6.78 37.02
N GLY A 327 -16.75 5.71 36.60
CA GLY A 327 -17.39 4.57 35.93
C GLY A 327 -17.81 4.85 34.49
N VAL A 328 -17.08 5.73 33.79
CA VAL A 328 -17.23 5.91 32.34
C VAL A 328 -15.87 5.81 31.64
N GLN A 329 -15.92 5.45 30.37
CA GLN A 329 -14.81 5.47 29.43
C GLN A 329 -15.15 6.36 28.24
N TYR A 330 -14.11 6.96 27.68
CA TYR A 330 -14.20 7.87 26.55
C TYR A 330 -13.47 7.28 25.35
N GLU A 331 -14.05 7.45 24.17
CA GLU A 331 -13.43 7.18 22.88
C GLU A 331 -13.56 8.41 21.99
N VAL A 332 -12.59 8.65 21.12
CA VAL A 332 -12.65 9.76 20.15
C VAL A 332 -12.60 9.18 18.74
N TRP A 333 -13.56 9.58 17.94
CA TRP A 333 -13.74 9.11 16.57
C TRP A 333 -13.84 10.28 15.61
N ILE A 334 -13.38 10.05 14.39
CA ILE A 334 -13.62 10.92 13.24
C ILE A 334 -14.42 10.11 12.24
N VAL A 335 -15.49 10.69 11.73
CA VAL A 335 -16.35 10.06 10.73
C VAL A 335 -16.34 10.89 9.46
N GLU A 336 -15.74 10.34 8.42
CA GLU A 336 -15.70 10.97 7.10
C GLU A 336 -16.89 10.53 6.26
N ASP A 337 -17.36 11.42 5.39
CA ASP A 337 -18.60 11.25 4.63
C ASP A 337 -19.81 10.79 5.49
N PRO A 338 -20.11 11.49 6.60
CA PRO A 338 -21.17 11.07 7.52
C PRO A 338 -22.58 11.24 6.92
N THR A 339 -22.71 11.92 5.76
CA THR A 339 -23.95 12.06 5.00
C THR A 339 -24.11 11.03 3.88
N GLY A 340 -23.03 10.37 3.48
CA GLY A 340 -22.98 9.33 2.46
C GLY A 340 -22.70 7.96 3.07
N THR A 341 -21.55 7.36 2.74
CA THR A 341 -21.10 6.09 3.34
C THR A 341 -20.06 6.38 4.41
N PRO A 342 -20.43 6.30 5.71
CA PRO A 342 -19.55 6.73 6.78
C PRO A 342 -18.25 5.90 6.83
N ILE A 343 -17.11 6.58 6.86
CA ILE A 343 -15.79 5.99 7.09
C ILE A 343 -15.39 6.30 8.54
N LEU A 344 -15.30 5.27 9.38
CA LEU A 344 -15.08 5.39 10.82
C LEU A 344 -13.59 5.26 11.15
N ASN A 345 -12.98 6.35 11.62
CA ASN A 345 -11.59 6.40 12.04
C ASN A 345 -11.51 6.63 13.56
N GLN A 346 -11.11 5.60 14.30
CA GLN A 346 -10.92 5.72 15.76
C GLN A 346 -9.59 6.44 16.04
N LEU A 347 -9.67 7.65 16.60
CA LEU A 347 -8.49 8.42 16.97
C LEU A 347 -7.93 7.98 18.32
N VAL A 348 -8.82 7.65 19.27
CA VAL A 348 -8.46 7.15 20.60
C VAL A 348 -9.41 6.04 20.99
N SER A 349 -8.85 4.88 21.33
CA SER A 349 -9.63 3.67 21.57
C SER A 349 -10.46 3.72 22.85
N ARG A 350 -9.82 3.80 24.02
CA ARG A 350 -10.50 3.99 25.31
C ARG A 350 -9.60 4.68 26.32
N PHE A 351 -10.13 5.66 27.04
CA PHE A 351 -9.45 6.24 28.19
C PHE A 351 -10.44 6.64 29.29
N THR A 352 -9.92 6.81 30.51
CA THR A 352 -10.66 7.39 31.65
C THR A 352 -10.09 8.77 31.92
N ALA A 353 -10.97 9.75 32.09
CA ALA A 353 -10.56 11.10 32.47
C ALA A 353 -9.99 11.10 33.89
N ASP A 354 -8.80 11.66 34.07
CA ASP A 354 -8.13 11.91 35.35
C ASP A 354 -8.48 13.30 35.93
N SER A 355 -8.96 14.20 35.09
CA SER A 355 -9.40 15.54 35.43
C SER A 355 -10.49 16.02 34.48
N THR A 356 -11.36 16.92 34.94
CA THR A 356 -12.27 17.66 34.06
C THR A 356 -11.47 18.62 33.18
N GLY A 357 -11.78 18.69 31.88
CA GLY A 357 -11.22 19.69 30.98
C GLY A 357 -10.95 19.16 29.57
N TRP A 358 -10.29 19.98 28.75
CA TRP A 358 -9.87 19.59 27.41
C TRP A 358 -8.78 18.52 27.43
N LYS A 359 -8.98 17.47 26.64
CA LYS A 359 -7.96 16.52 26.19
C LYS A 359 -7.68 16.79 24.73
N GLU A 360 -6.40 16.79 24.37
CA GLU A 360 -5.92 17.12 23.04
C GLU A 360 -5.29 15.89 22.39
N PHE A 361 -5.63 15.64 21.14
CA PHE A 361 -5.21 14.48 20.38
C PHE A 361 -4.61 14.94 19.05
N PRO A 362 -3.36 14.56 18.72
CA PRO A 362 -2.76 14.93 17.45
C PRO A 362 -3.53 14.27 16.31
N PHE A 363 -3.87 15.06 15.30
CA PHE A 363 -4.57 14.56 14.12
C PHE A 363 -4.28 15.49 12.95
N VAL A 364 -3.47 15.02 11.98
CA VAL A 364 -3.07 15.83 10.83
C VAL A 364 -3.77 15.32 9.59
N LYS A 365 -4.76 16.07 9.10
CA LYS A 365 -5.47 15.74 7.86
C LYS A 365 -5.87 16.99 7.09
N LEU A 366 -5.68 16.94 5.78
CA LEU A 366 -6.14 17.97 4.86
C LEU A 366 -7.56 17.64 4.39
N PHE A 367 -8.47 18.61 4.48
CA PHE A 367 -9.82 18.54 3.96
C PHE A 367 -10.00 19.56 2.84
N SER A 368 -10.68 19.16 1.77
CA SER A 368 -11.02 20.06 0.66
C SER A 368 -12.22 20.94 1.02
N SER A 369 -12.45 21.99 0.24
CA SER A 369 -13.69 22.77 0.32
C SER A 369 -14.89 21.86 0.00
N GLY A 370 -15.96 21.99 0.78
CA GLY A 370 -17.18 21.20 0.70
C GLY A 370 -17.14 19.88 1.48
N THR A 371 -15.99 19.46 2.03
CA THR A 371 -15.94 18.22 2.81
C THR A 371 -16.78 18.33 4.08
N VAL A 372 -17.54 17.27 4.36
CA VAL A 372 -18.29 17.09 5.60
C VAL A 372 -17.66 15.97 6.40
N PHE A 373 -17.40 16.19 7.68
CA PHE A 373 -16.96 15.15 8.60
C PHE A 373 -17.47 15.42 10.02
N ASP A 374 -17.59 14.36 10.80
CA ASP A 374 -17.97 14.43 12.21
C ASP A 374 -16.75 14.15 13.08
N VAL A 375 -16.66 14.83 14.22
CA VAL A 375 -15.77 14.46 15.32
C VAL A 375 -16.63 14.11 16.52
N LEU A 376 -16.49 12.88 17.00
CA LEU A 376 -17.35 12.29 18.01
C LEU A 376 -16.54 11.97 19.27
N LEU A 377 -17.10 12.33 20.41
CA LEU A 377 -16.76 11.81 21.72
C LEU A 377 -17.83 10.77 22.10
N VAL A 378 -17.42 9.51 22.15
CA VAL A 378 -18.26 8.40 22.62
C VAL A 378 -17.99 8.21 24.11
N VAL A 379 -19.04 8.33 24.91
CA VAL A 379 -18.97 8.15 26.36
C VAL A 379 -19.72 6.88 26.72
N THR A 380 -19.00 5.86 27.17
CA THR A 380 -19.58 4.57 27.55
C THR A 380 -19.53 4.43 29.06
N SER A 381 -20.66 4.09 29.67
CA SER A 381 -20.67 3.67 31.07
C SER A 381 -19.92 2.36 31.18
N THR A 382 -18.93 2.26 32.09
CA THR A 382 -18.31 0.97 32.42
C THR A 382 -19.29 0.05 33.17
N GLY A 383 -20.47 0.58 33.51
CA GLY A 383 -21.58 -0.14 34.11
C GLY A 383 -21.31 -0.54 35.56
N GLN A 384 -22.38 -0.56 36.36
CA GLN A 384 -22.48 -1.58 37.39
C GLN A 384 -23.12 -2.80 36.73
N SER A 385 -22.67 -4.00 37.06
CA SER A 385 -23.35 -5.21 36.59
C SER A 385 -24.31 -5.69 37.66
N THR A 386 -25.56 -5.97 37.29
CA THR A 386 -26.45 -6.77 38.13
C THR A 386 -26.34 -8.21 37.67
N SER A 387 -26.28 -9.12 38.64
CA SER A 387 -26.20 -10.56 38.35
C SER A 387 -27.49 -11.26 38.75
N LEU A 388 -28.10 -11.97 37.80
CA LEU A 388 -29.11 -12.99 38.08
C LEU A 388 -28.43 -14.35 38.07
N THR A 389 -28.69 -15.18 39.09
CA THR A 389 -28.28 -16.59 39.09
C THR A 389 -29.52 -17.48 39.13
N ALA A 390 -29.67 -18.36 38.15
CA ALA A 390 -30.76 -19.32 38.05
C ALA A 390 -30.30 -20.59 37.32
N SER A 391 -31.00 -21.71 37.49
CA SER A 391 -30.57 -23.00 36.95
C SER A 391 -31.54 -23.52 35.90
N TRP A 392 -31.01 -24.08 34.81
CA TRP A 392 -31.80 -24.79 33.79
C TRP A 392 -31.13 -26.12 33.47
N ASN A 393 -31.91 -27.08 32.98
CA ASN A 393 -31.40 -28.30 32.38
C ASN A 393 -30.90 -27.99 30.95
N TYR A 394 -29.59 -27.85 30.80
CA TYR A 394 -28.92 -27.46 29.57
C TYR A 394 -28.75 -28.63 28.60
N GLN A 395 -29.20 -28.45 27.36
CA GLN A 395 -29.16 -29.43 26.28
C GLN A 395 -28.68 -28.82 24.96
N SER A 396 -28.30 -29.67 24.01
CA SER A 396 -28.01 -29.26 22.63
C SER A 396 -29.18 -29.64 21.72
N ALA A 397 -29.95 -28.66 21.27
CA ALA A 397 -31.13 -28.88 20.43
C ALA A 397 -31.49 -27.61 19.64
N ASN A 398 -32.12 -27.76 18.47
CA ASN A 398 -32.58 -26.64 17.66
C ASN A 398 -34.03 -26.21 17.97
N THR A 399 -34.78 -27.05 18.68
CA THR A 399 -36.16 -26.78 19.09
C THR A 399 -36.22 -25.81 20.27
N ASP A 400 -37.40 -25.31 20.57
CA ASP A 400 -37.62 -24.49 21.76
C ASP A 400 -37.63 -25.37 23.03
N PRO A 401 -36.99 -24.94 24.12
CA PRO A 401 -36.96 -25.69 25.36
C PRO A 401 -38.33 -25.73 26.06
N ALA A 402 -38.67 -26.91 26.58
CA ALA A 402 -39.76 -27.05 27.53
C ALA A 402 -39.43 -26.33 28.86
N ALA A 403 -40.42 -26.18 29.75
CA ALA A 403 -40.21 -25.64 31.09
C ALA A 403 -39.04 -26.35 31.79
N ASN A 404 -38.20 -25.58 32.49
CA ASN A 404 -36.98 -26.01 33.18
C ASN A 404 -35.76 -26.28 32.29
N TYR A 405 -35.89 -26.21 30.96
CA TYR A 405 -34.78 -26.49 30.03
C TYR A 405 -34.18 -25.21 29.43
N SER A 406 -32.91 -25.32 29.06
CA SER A 406 -32.25 -24.39 28.14
C SER A 406 -31.64 -25.18 27.00
N HIS A 407 -31.73 -24.66 25.78
CA HIS A 407 -31.16 -25.28 24.60
C HIS A 407 -30.08 -24.40 24.02
N HIS A 408 -28.96 -25.01 23.64
CA HIS A 408 -27.99 -24.41 22.74
C HIS A 408 -28.19 -25.02 21.35
N THR A 409 -28.37 -24.20 20.33
CA THR A 409 -28.48 -24.69 18.95
C THR A 409 -27.24 -25.50 18.55
N LEU A 410 -27.43 -26.48 17.67
CA LEU A 410 -26.38 -27.44 17.29
C LEU A 410 -25.15 -26.77 16.63
N ASN A 411 -25.36 -25.63 15.98
CA ASN A 411 -24.30 -24.80 15.39
C ASN A 411 -23.58 -23.89 16.41
N GLY A 412 -23.99 -23.88 17.68
CA GLY A 412 -23.34 -23.09 18.74
C GLY A 412 -23.65 -21.59 18.71
N THR A 413 -24.58 -21.13 17.86
CA THR A 413 -24.81 -19.68 17.66
C THR A 413 -25.78 -19.07 18.65
N THR A 414 -26.64 -19.88 19.26
CA THR A 414 -27.84 -19.39 19.92
C THR A 414 -28.14 -20.16 21.20
N LEU A 415 -28.39 -19.44 22.29
CA LEU A 415 -28.93 -19.95 23.54
C LEU A 415 -30.42 -19.61 23.65
N LYS A 416 -31.22 -20.60 24.01
CA LYS A 416 -32.66 -20.48 24.26
C LYS A 416 -32.95 -20.88 25.70
N PHE A 417 -33.68 -20.06 26.43
CA PHE A 417 -34.08 -20.30 27.81
C PHE A 417 -35.60 -20.28 27.91
N ASN A 418 -36.18 -21.34 28.49
CA ASN A 418 -37.58 -21.25 28.89
C ASN A 418 -37.73 -20.24 30.05
N HIS A 419 -38.83 -19.49 30.07
CA HIS A 419 -39.10 -18.51 31.14
C HIS A 419 -39.17 -19.18 32.53
N THR A 420 -39.63 -20.43 32.61
CA THR A 420 -39.60 -21.21 33.86
C THR A 420 -38.26 -21.92 34.03
N ASP A 421 -37.54 -21.61 35.11
CA ASP A 421 -36.27 -22.24 35.47
C ASP A 421 -36.45 -23.61 36.15
N ASN A 422 -35.36 -24.34 36.39
CA ASN A 422 -35.39 -25.67 37.01
C ASN A 422 -35.88 -25.67 38.48
N GLY A 423 -36.02 -24.51 39.10
CA GLY A 423 -36.69 -24.31 40.39
C GLY A 423 -38.18 -23.99 40.26
N SER A 424 -38.75 -24.09 39.05
CA SER A 424 -40.14 -23.71 38.73
C SER A 424 -40.45 -22.24 38.99
N SER A 425 -39.42 -21.38 39.04
CA SER A 425 -39.60 -19.93 39.15
C SER A 425 -39.67 -19.29 37.77
N ASP A 426 -40.56 -18.32 37.60
CA ASP A 426 -40.63 -17.51 36.40
C ASP A 426 -39.49 -16.49 36.35
N ARG A 427 -38.78 -16.44 35.24
CA ARG A 427 -37.63 -15.59 34.95
C ARG A 427 -37.86 -14.66 33.75
N GLU A 428 -39.07 -14.60 33.19
CA GLU A 428 -39.41 -13.78 32.02
C GLU A 428 -38.83 -12.37 32.13
N THR A 429 -39.23 -11.60 33.15
CA THR A 429 -38.78 -10.21 33.32
C THR A 429 -37.26 -10.07 33.42
N ALA A 430 -36.58 -11.04 34.02
CA ALA A 430 -35.13 -10.98 34.20
C ALA A 430 -34.38 -11.37 32.92
N LEU A 431 -34.92 -12.30 32.13
CA LEU A 431 -34.40 -12.66 30.81
C LEU A 431 -34.62 -11.52 29.80
N GLU A 432 -35.78 -10.86 29.84
CA GLU A 432 -36.09 -9.70 28.99
C GLU A 432 -35.25 -8.46 29.30
N ALA A 433 -34.75 -8.34 30.53
CA ALA A 433 -33.88 -7.24 30.92
C ALA A 433 -32.48 -7.30 30.27
N MET A 434 -32.08 -8.47 29.76
CA MET A 434 -30.78 -8.68 29.11
C MET A 434 -30.71 -8.01 27.74
N ARG A 435 -29.54 -7.46 27.41
CA ARG A 435 -29.29 -6.65 26.20
C ARG A 435 -28.04 -7.14 25.46
N THR A 436 -27.87 -6.66 24.23
CA THR A 436 -26.60 -6.80 23.50
C THR A 436 -25.44 -6.23 24.31
N GLY A 437 -24.34 -6.98 24.42
CA GLY A 437 -23.16 -6.66 25.23
C GLY A 437 -23.15 -7.34 26.61
N ASP A 438 -24.31 -7.74 27.14
CA ASP A 438 -24.39 -8.46 28.41
C ASP A 438 -23.78 -9.86 28.31
N THR A 439 -23.51 -10.49 29.46
CA THR A 439 -22.87 -11.82 29.48
C THR A 439 -23.71 -12.89 30.16
N ILE A 440 -23.60 -14.12 29.65
CA ILE A 440 -24.20 -15.34 30.20
C ILE A 440 -23.04 -16.27 30.53
N THR A 441 -23.02 -16.82 31.75
CA THR A 441 -21.95 -17.73 32.20
C THR A 441 -22.54 -19.03 32.73
N ILE A 442 -21.93 -20.17 32.41
CA ILE A 442 -22.17 -21.47 33.06
C ILE A 442 -20.81 -22.15 33.33
N GLY A 443 -20.50 -22.39 34.60
CA GLY A 443 -19.17 -22.86 35.00
C GLY A 443 -18.08 -21.88 34.54
N SER A 444 -17.13 -22.35 33.75
CA SER A 444 -16.05 -21.54 33.16
C SER A 444 -16.37 -20.99 31.76
N THR A 445 -17.52 -21.32 31.19
CA THR A 445 -17.92 -20.87 29.85
C THR A 445 -18.63 -19.52 29.96
N ILE A 446 -18.17 -18.53 29.18
CA ILE A 446 -18.72 -17.18 29.12
C ILE A 446 -19.12 -16.88 27.68
N TRP A 447 -20.31 -16.29 27.53
CA TRP A 447 -20.84 -15.78 26.27
C TRP A 447 -21.26 -14.33 26.42
N THR A 448 -21.02 -13.53 25.40
CA THR A 448 -21.56 -12.17 25.21
C THR A 448 -22.76 -12.24 24.28
N ILE A 449 -23.86 -11.60 24.68
CA ILE A 449 -25.09 -11.50 23.89
C ILE A 449 -24.86 -10.52 22.74
N VAL A 450 -25.10 -10.95 21.50
CA VAL A 450 -25.05 -10.06 20.33
C VAL A 450 -26.44 -9.60 19.90
N LYS A 451 -27.46 -10.41 20.17
CA LYS A 451 -28.86 -10.10 19.88
C LYS A 451 -29.79 -10.85 20.84
N THR A 452 -30.89 -10.20 21.19
CA THR A 452 -31.96 -10.73 22.03
C THR A 452 -33.24 -10.84 21.20
N THR A 453 -34.05 -11.85 21.46
CA THR A 453 -35.38 -12.03 20.86
C THR A 453 -36.30 -12.59 21.93
N ALA A 454 -37.26 -11.76 22.37
CA ALA A 454 -38.32 -12.16 23.28
C ALA A 454 -39.33 -13.06 22.56
N GLY A 455 -39.84 -14.07 23.27
CA GLY A 455 -40.88 -14.97 22.81
C GLY A 455 -41.87 -15.25 23.95
N ALA A 456 -43.01 -15.85 23.64
CA ALA A 456 -44.10 -16.02 24.63
C ALA A 456 -43.77 -16.95 25.81
N SER A 457 -42.83 -17.89 25.64
CA SER A 457 -42.42 -18.84 26.70
C SER A 457 -40.92 -19.12 26.73
N VAL A 458 -40.20 -18.59 25.74
CA VAL A 458 -38.77 -18.82 25.52
C VAL A 458 -38.13 -17.51 25.11
N HIS A 459 -37.04 -17.17 25.78
CA HIS A 459 -36.18 -16.07 25.40
C HIS A 459 -34.96 -16.61 24.64
N THR A 460 -34.60 -15.95 23.54
CA THR A 460 -33.52 -16.38 22.65
C THR A 460 -32.41 -15.34 22.60
N TYR A 461 -31.16 -15.80 22.71
CA TYR A 461 -29.95 -14.98 22.60
C TYR A 461 -29.04 -15.53 21.52
N GLU A 462 -28.66 -14.69 20.56
CA GLU A 462 -27.49 -14.95 19.72
C GLU A 462 -26.25 -14.53 20.51
N ILE A 463 -25.18 -15.32 20.44
CA ILE A 463 -24.03 -15.18 21.34
C ILE A 463 -22.68 -15.27 20.63
N LEU A 464 -21.66 -14.69 21.27
CA LEU A 464 -20.24 -14.88 20.97
C LEU A 464 -19.46 -15.25 22.23
N PRO A 465 -18.41 -16.08 22.14
CA PRO A 465 -18.05 -16.92 21.00
C PRO A 465 -19.08 -18.05 20.75
N GLN A 466 -19.15 -18.55 19.52
CA GLN A 466 -20.15 -19.55 19.09
C GLN A 466 -19.74 -20.99 19.42
N TYR A 467 -19.56 -21.30 20.70
CA TYR A 467 -19.28 -22.67 21.15
C TYR A 467 -20.21 -23.11 22.27
N GLN A 468 -20.52 -24.41 22.30
CA GLN A 468 -21.36 -25.00 23.32
C GLN A 468 -20.59 -25.30 24.60
N HIS A 469 -21.26 -25.16 25.74
CA HIS A 469 -20.76 -25.75 26.98
C HIS A 469 -20.73 -27.28 26.87
N ALA A 470 -19.62 -27.88 27.33
CA ALA A 470 -19.33 -29.30 27.14
C ALA A 470 -20.28 -30.21 27.93
N THR A 471 -20.63 -29.82 29.15
CA THR A 471 -21.47 -30.63 30.05
C THR A 471 -22.94 -30.35 29.79
N LYS A 472 -23.75 -31.42 29.72
CA LYS A 472 -25.22 -31.33 29.64
C LYS A 472 -25.84 -31.68 31.00
N GLY A 473 -27.06 -31.21 31.24
CA GLY A 473 -27.77 -31.42 32.50
C GLY A 473 -28.07 -30.12 33.24
N VAL A 474 -28.50 -30.22 34.50
CA VAL A 474 -28.83 -29.06 35.32
C VAL A 474 -27.56 -28.25 35.61
N GLY A 475 -27.54 -27.00 35.14
CA GLY A 475 -26.44 -26.07 35.33
C GLY A 475 -26.93 -24.73 35.88
N SER A 476 -26.10 -24.10 36.72
CA SER A 476 -26.33 -22.76 37.25
C SER A 476 -25.78 -21.72 36.27
N PHE A 477 -26.68 -20.94 35.69
CA PHE A 477 -26.37 -19.83 34.80
C PHE A 477 -26.28 -18.53 35.60
N VAL A 478 -25.26 -17.73 35.30
CA VAL A 478 -25.10 -16.37 35.80
C VAL A 478 -25.27 -15.41 34.62
N PHE A 479 -26.33 -14.63 34.65
CA PHE A 479 -26.58 -13.55 33.70
C PHE A 479 -26.05 -12.26 34.33
N LYS A 480 -25.11 -11.60 33.68
CA LYS A 480 -24.62 -10.28 34.10
C LYS A 480 -25.15 -9.23 33.12
N ALA A 481 -26.17 -8.51 33.56
CA ALA A 481 -26.71 -7.37 32.83
C ALA A 481 -25.87 -6.13 33.14
N ILE A 482 -25.37 -5.47 32.11
CA ILE A 482 -24.74 -4.16 32.24
C ILE A 482 -25.88 -3.18 32.48
N THR A 483 -25.94 -2.62 33.69
CA THR A 483 -26.94 -1.62 34.00
C THR A 483 -26.52 -0.26 33.49
N SER A 484 -27.51 0.45 32.92
CA SER A 484 -27.35 1.84 32.51
C SER A 484 -26.81 2.67 33.67
N GLY A 485 -25.71 3.36 33.43
CA GLY A 485 -25.15 4.32 34.37
C GLY A 485 -25.72 5.71 34.11
N THR A 486 -25.52 6.62 35.07
CA THR A 486 -25.62 8.05 34.75
C THR A 486 -24.34 8.47 34.04
N ILE A 487 -24.47 8.83 32.77
CA ILE A 487 -23.39 9.38 31.96
C ILE A 487 -23.53 10.90 31.97
N GLN A 488 -22.46 11.60 32.34
CA GLN A 488 -22.41 13.06 32.23
C GLN A 488 -21.74 13.47 30.92
N TYR A 489 -22.32 14.47 30.28
CA TYR A 489 -21.74 15.17 29.14
C TYR A 489 -21.99 16.66 29.30
N ILE A 490 -21.36 17.47 28.45
CA ILE A 490 -21.51 18.92 28.49
C ILE A 490 -22.24 19.43 27.25
N THR A 491 -22.92 20.55 27.43
CA THR A 491 -23.54 21.28 26.34
C THR A 491 -23.38 22.79 26.50
N LYS A 492 -23.36 23.49 25.38
CA LYS A 492 -23.53 24.94 25.30
C LYS A 492 -24.62 25.25 24.29
N SER A 493 -25.81 25.57 24.78
CA SER A 493 -26.94 25.81 23.89
C SER A 493 -26.71 27.01 22.96
N GLY A 494 -27.02 26.82 21.67
CA GLY A 494 -26.96 27.84 20.63
C GLY A 494 -25.56 28.35 20.29
N HIS A 495 -24.49 27.65 20.71
CA HIS A 495 -23.09 28.08 20.50
C HIS A 495 -22.78 28.40 19.03
N TYR A 496 -23.26 27.57 18.11
CA TYR A 496 -23.01 27.69 16.67
C TYR A 496 -24.18 28.32 15.90
N SER A 497 -25.08 29.05 16.57
CA SER A 497 -26.26 29.65 15.93
C SER A 497 -25.94 30.67 14.81
N GLY A 498 -24.71 31.20 14.78
CA GLY A 498 -24.22 32.09 13.72
C GLY A 498 -23.18 31.46 12.78
N ASP A 499 -22.86 30.17 12.96
CA ASP A 499 -21.84 29.47 12.17
C ASP A 499 -22.48 28.29 11.44
N SER A 500 -22.66 28.42 10.13
CA SER A 500 -23.22 27.36 9.30
C SER A 500 -22.25 26.22 9.01
N GLU A 501 -20.96 26.38 9.30
CA GLU A 501 -19.95 25.34 9.09
C GLU A 501 -19.95 24.30 10.21
N VAL A 502 -20.60 24.55 11.35
CA VAL A 502 -20.54 23.66 12.52
C VAL A 502 -21.93 23.35 13.07
N GLN A 503 -22.21 22.08 13.30
CA GLN A 503 -23.44 21.59 13.93
C GLN A 503 -23.10 20.68 15.11
N GLY A 504 -23.78 20.83 16.23
CA GLY A 504 -23.67 19.92 17.37
C GLY A 504 -24.32 18.58 17.08
N LEU A 505 -23.71 17.50 17.58
CA LEU A 505 -24.18 16.13 17.45
C LEU A 505 -24.48 15.53 18.83
N LEU A 506 -25.66 14.91 18.97
CA LEU A 506 -26.04 14.17 20.16
C LEU A 506 -26.82 12.90 19.81
N SER A 507 -26.44 11.77 20.42
CA SER A 507 -27.22 10.52 20.44
C SER A 507 -27.11 9.82 21.78
N THR A 508 -28.20 9.17 22.21
CA THR A 508 -28.22 8.27 23.37
C THR A 508 -28.52 6.82 22.98
N THR A 509 -28.59 6.54 21.67
CA THR A 509 -29.03 5.24 21.12
C THR A 509 -28.15 4.79 19.95
N GLY A 510 -26.88 5.25 19.92
CA GLY A 510 -25.89 4.89 18.90
C GLY A 510 -25.81 5.85 17.71
N PHE A 511 -24.77 5.68 16.89
CA PHE A 511 -24.39 6.63 15.83
C PHE A 511 -25.47 6.83 14.75
N SER A 512 -26.21 5.79 14.39
CA SER A 512 -27.27 5.87 13.37
C SER A 512 -28.44 6.79 13.76
N ASN A 513 -28.53 7.17 15.04
CA ASN A 513 -29.60 7.99 15.60
C ASN A 513 -29.11 9.37 16.07
N VAL A 514 -27.95 9.82 15.58
CA VAL A 514 -27.40 11.14 15.91
C VAL A 514 -28.31 12.25 15.39
N SER A 515 -28.71 13.14 16.31
CA SER A 515 -29.43 14.36 16.01
C SER A 515 -28.47 15.54 15.85
N THR A 516 -28.76 16.44 14.92
CA THR A 516 -28.01 17.68 14.70
C THR A 516 -28.71 18.86 15.39
N SER A 517 -27.92 19.82 15.86
CA SER A 517 -28.40 21.07 16.47
C SER A 517 -27.36 22.20 16.31
N ASN A 518 -27.67 23.40 16.80
CA ASN A 518 -26.71 24.51 16.88
C ASN A 518 -25.99 24.56 18.25
N ASP A 519 -26.11 23.53 19.06
CA ASP A 519 -25.49 23.46 20.39
C ASP A 519 -24.02 22.99 20.26
N GLY A 520 -23.16 23.38 21.20
CA GLY A 520 -21.81 22.82 21.33
C GLY A 520 -21.79 21.64 22.30
N PHE A 521 -21.05 20.58 22.01
CA PHE A 521 -20.97 19.37 22.84
C PHE A 521 -19.55 18.95 23.21
N GLY A 522 -18.68 19.91 23.55
CA GLY A 522 -17.38 19.59 24.14
C GLY A 522 -16.42 18.86 23.22
N VAL A 523 -16.53 19.03 21.91
CA VAL A 523 -15.51 18.63 20.95
C VAL A 523 -15.07 19.91 20.24
N ASP A 524 -13.85 19.94 19.76
CA ASP A 524 -13.32 21.06 18.99
C ASP A 524 -12.16 20.56 18.12
N ILE A 525 -11.74 21.38 17.19
CA ILE A 525 -10.57 21.09 16.37
C ILE A 525 -9.68 22.32 16.25
N GLU A 526 -8.38 22.09 16.11
CA GLU A 526 -7.43 23.12 15.68
C GLU A 526 -7.27 22.99 14.17
N TYR A 527 -7.56 24.08 13.46
CA TYR A 527 -7.55 24.11 12.01
C TYR A 527 -6.77 25.31 11.48
N GLN A 528 -6.17 25.12 10.33
CA GLN A 528 -5.51 26.17 9.57
C GLN A 528 -6.07 26.13 8.15
N PRO A 529 -6.68 27.23 7.64
CA PRO A 529 -7.08 27.28 6.24
C PRO A 529 -5.84 27.09 5.36
N MET A 530 -6.01 26.36 4.26
CA MET A 530 -4.92 26.11 3.31
C MET A 530 -5.34 26.63 1.94
N SER A 531 -4.50 27.43 1.27
CA SER A 531 -4.70 27.74 -0.15
C SER A 531 -4.12 26.58 -0.97
N VAL A 532 -4.98 25.92 -1.73
CA VAL A 532 -4.57 24.99 -2.78
C VAL A 532 -4.74 25.72 -4.09
N SER A 533 -3.67 25.80 -4.88
CA SER A 533 -3.73 26.42 -6.19
C SER A 533 -4.67 25.63 -7.11
N ALA A 534 -5.58 26.34 -7.78
CA ALA A 534 -6.51 25.74 -8.72
C ALA A 534 -5.82 25.26 -10.00
N ASP A 535 -4.56 25.66 -10.23
CA ASP A 535 -3.76 25.26 -11.39
C ASP A 535 -3.14 23.88 -11.25
N TRP A 536 -3.21 23.26 -10.07
CA TRP A 536 -2.63 21.94 -9.83
C TRP A 536 -3.71 20.88 -9.58
N GLU A 537 -3.39 19.65 -9.94
CA GLU A 537 -4.17 18.44 -9.65
C GLU A 537 -3.30 17.45 -8.90
N LEU A 538 -3.80 16.95 -7.78
CA LEU A 538 -3.07 15.99 -6.95
C LEU A 538 -3.02 14.63 -7.65
N LEU A 539 -1.83 14.07 -7.83
CA LEU A 539 -1.64 12.72 -8.38
C LEU A 539 -1.24 11.72 -7.31
N SER A 540 -0.33 12.12 -6.42
CA SER A 540 0.03 11.30 -5.27
C SER A 540 0.46 12.17 -4.09
N PHE A 541 0.33 11.59 -2.90
CA PHE A 541 0.86 12.16 -1.67
C PHE A 541 1.67 11.08 -0.95
N ASN A 542 2.89 11.42 -0.55
CA ASN A 542 3.75 10.54 0.24
C ASN A 542 3.75 11.00 1.70
N GLY A 543 2.80 10.51 2.48
CA GLY A 543 2.72 10.71 3.92
C GLY A 543 1.61 9.86 4.52
N ASP A 544 1.62 9.69 5.84
CA ASP A 544 0.85 8.64 6.52
C ASP A 544 -0.68 8.78 6.47
N SER A 545 -1.24 9.86 5.92
CA SER A 545 -2.68 9.94 5.61
C SER A 545 -3.07 11.15 4.74
N LEU A 546 -3.21 10.92 3.44
CA LEU A 546 -4.14 11.64 2.57
C LEU A 546 -4.79 10.55 1.73
N GLU A 547 -5.94 10.04 2.16
CA GLU A 547 -6.76 9.21 1.27
C GLU A 547 -7.16 10.11 0.10
N ALA A 548 -6.84 9.68 -1.13
CA ALA A 548 -6.99 10.47 -2.34
C ALA A 548 -8.45 10.95 -2.48
N VAL A 549 -8.61 12.27 -2.58
CA VAL A 549 -9.89 13.00 -2.74
C VAL A 549 -10.50 12.77 -4.12
#